data_AF-A0A4X1VP84-F1
#
_entry.id   AF-A0A4X1VP84-F1
#
_cell.length_a   1.000
_cell.length_b   1.000
_cell.length_c   1.000
_cell.angle_alpha   90.00
_cell.angle_beta   90.00
_cell.angle_gamma   90.00
#
_symmetry.space_group_name_H-M   'P 1'
#
loop_
_entity.id
_entity.type
_entity.pdbx_description
1 polymer ?
#
loop_
_entity_poly.entity_id
_entity_poly.type
_entity_poly.pdbx_seq_one_letter_code
_entity_poly.pdbx_strand_id
1 'polypeptide(L)'
;MTRTSTCIYHFSVLSWYIFLNFYISQKGEDQQKSKIFPNDRQWKYLTFLNLFLQAIFYGVACLEDVLKRTEGKKDIKFVTAFRDLLFTTLAFPISAFVFLSFWIIFLYDRELVYPKAIDDIFPGWLNHAMHTAILPFSLVEIILRPHCYPLKTKGLTLFAAVSLAYISRVLWIYSETGTWVYPVFAKLSPVGLAAFFLLSYILGVSIYLLGEKLNHWKWGDMMQQRKKRK
;
A
#
# COMPACT_ATOMS: atom_id res chain seq x y z
N MET A 1 -23.30 11.87 9.27
CA MET A 1 -22.77 11.18 10.47
C MET A 1 -22.10 9.91 9.97
N THR A 2 -20.86 9.62 10.35
CA THR A 2 -20.20 8.36 9.93
C THR A 2 -20.98 7.19 10.51
N ARG A 3 -21.27 6.16 9.69
CA ARG A 3 -21.97 4.96 10.15
C ARG A 3 -21.12 4.23 11.19
N THR A 4 -21.71 3.77 12.30
CA THR A 4 -20.99 3.03 13.34
C THR A 4 -20.26 1.81 12.78
N SER A 5 -20.81 1.15 11.76
CA SER A 5 -20.17 0.05 11.04
C SER A 5 -18.84 0.43 10.39
N THR A 6 -18.72 1.63 9.83
CA THR A 6 -17.48 2.14 9.19
C THR A 6 -16.39 2.38 10.23
N CYS A 7 -16.75 2.92 11.40
CA CYS A 7 -15.81 3.13 12.50
C CYS A 7 -15.29 1.79 13.05
N ILE A 8 -16.17 0.82 13.26
CA ILE A 8 -15.79 -0.54 13.70
C ILE A 8 -14.85 -1.19 12.66
N TYR A 9 -15.17 -1.04 11.37
CA TYR A 9 -14.31 -1.53 10.29
C TYR A 9 -12.91 -0.91 10.35
N HIS A 10 -12.79 0.42 10.37
CA HIS A 10 -11.48 1.07 10.40
C HIS A 10 -10.68 0.66 11.64
N PHE A 11 -11.31 0.58 12.81
CA PHE A 11 -10.63 0.16 14.05
C PHE A 11 -10.14 -1.30 13.96
N SER A 12 -10.95 -2.18 13.40
CA SER A 12 -10.60 -3.60 13.22
C SER A 12 -9.41 -3.75 12.26
N VAL A 13 -9.43 -3.04 11.13
CA VAL A 13 -8.36 -3.10 10.13
C VAL A 13 -7.09 -2.41 10.63
N LEU A 14 -7.21 -1.30 11.36
CA LEU A 14 -6.07 -0.67 12.05
C LEU A 14 -5.41 -1.64 13.02
N SER A 15 -6.21 -2.30 13.88
CA SER A 15 -5.71 -3.27 14.84
C SER A 15 -5.00 -4.43 14.15
N TRP A 16 -5.54 -4.90 13.02
CA TRP A 16 -4.91 -5.91 12.17
C TRP A 16 -3.53 -5.48 11.65
N TYR A 17 -3.43 -4.27 11.09
CA TYR A 17 -2.14 -3.79 10.57
C TYR A 17 -1.13 -3.49 11.69
N ILE A 18 -1.56 -3.01 12.86
CA ILE A 18 -0.69 -2.88 14.03
C ILE A 18 -0.15 -4.24 14.46
N PHE A 19 -1.04 -5.24 14.58
CA PHE A 19 -0.66 -6.61 14.89
C PHE A 19 0.34 -7.17 13.89
N LEU A 20 0.10 -7.02 12.58
CA LEU A 20 1.02 -7.51 11.55
C LEU A 20 2.41 -6.85 11.64
N ASN A 21 2.46 -5.52 11.73
CA ASN A 21 3.74 -4.81 11.82
C ASN A 21 4.51 -5.22 13.09
N PHE A 22 3.82 -5.36 14.22
CA PHE A 22 4.43 -5.81 15.48
C PHE A 22 4.91 -7.27 15.40
N TYR A 23 4.07 -8.18 14.87
CA TYR A 23 4.39 -9.59 14.70
C TYR A 23 5.60 -9.80 13.79
N ILE A 24 5.66 -9.10 12.66
CA ILE A 24 6.78 -9.17 11.71
C ILE A 24 8.05 -8.62 12.35
N SER A 25 7.96 -7.50 13.10
CA SER A 25 9.10 -6.89 13.78
C SER A 25 9.71 -7.82 14.83
N GLN A 26 8.88 -8.43 15.68
CA GLN A 26 9.36 -9.41 16.66
C GLN A 26 10.02 -10.62 15.99
N LYS A 27 9.38 -11.17 14.96
CA LYS A 27 9.94 -12.30 14.22
C LYS A 27 11.22 -11.93 13.46
N GLY A 28 11.53 -10.64 13.31
CA GLY A 28 12.77 -10.14 12.70
C GLY A 28 14.00 -10.30 13.59
N GLU A 29 13.82 -10.46 14.91
CA GLU A 29 14.90 -10.54 15.90
C GLU A 29 15.42 -11.98 16.14
N ASP A 30 14.78 -13.00 15.55
CA ASP A 30 15.20 -14.40 15.69
C ASP A 30 16.58 -14.69 15.05
N GLN A 31 17.46 -15.35 15.81
CA GLN A 31 18.84 -15.70 15.42
C GLN A 31 18.96 -16.55 14.13
N GLN A 32 17.90 -17.24 13.72
CA GLN A 32 17.88 -18.03 12.49
C GLN A 32 17.76 -17.17 11.22
N LYS A 33 17.18 -15.97 11.33
CA LYS A 33 17.08 -15.00 10.22
C LYS A 33 18.37 -14.24 9.97
N SER A 34 19.14 -13.89 11.00
CA SER A 34 20.38 -13.13 10.84
C SER A 34 21.44 -13.87 10.00
N LYS A 35 21.35 -15.20 9.91
CA LYS A 35 22.20 -16.03 9.03
C LYS A 35 21.75 -16.02 7.56
N ILE A 36 20.45 -15.87 7.28
CA ILE A 36 19.87 -15.90 5.91
C ILE A 36 19.75 -14.49 5.33
N PHE A 37 19.56 -13.48 6.18
CA PHE A 37 19.43 -12.08 5.82
C PHE A 37 20.39 -11.20 6.64
N PRO A 38 21.69 -11.19 6.33
CA PRO A 38 22.73 -10.69 7.23
C PRO A 38 22.73 -9.18 7.50
N ASN A 39 21.82 -8.39 6.89
CA ASN A 39 21.73 -6.94 7.09
C ASN A 39 20.30 -6.37 6.85
N ASP A 40 19.26 -7.20 6.93
CA ASP A 40 17.94 -6.82 6.43
C ASP A 40 17.10 -6.01 7.41
N ARG A 41 17.23 -4.68 7.30
CA ARG A 41 16.05 -3.84 7.55
C ARG A 41 14.97 -4.27 6.57
N GLN A 42 14.02 -5.07 7.05
CA GLN A 42 12.69 -5.34 6.46
C GLN A 42 12.14 -4.16 5.64
N TRP A 43 12.41 -2.94 6.07
CA TRP A 43 12.13 -1.69 5.37
C TRP A 43 12.63 -1.57 3.91
N LYS A 44 13.48 -2.46 3.40
CA LYS A 44 13.88 -2.48 1.98
C LYS A 44 12.78 -2.97 1.04
N TYR A 45 11.86 -3.81 1.52
CA TYR A 45 10.80 -4.36 0.67
C TYR A 45 9.56 -3.47 0.66
N LEU A 46 8.96 -3.31 -0.52
CA LEU A 46 7.75 -2.55 -0.75
C LEU A 46 6.57 -3.13 0.03
N THR A 47 6.51 -4.47 0.19
CA THR A 47 5.47 -5.14 0.98
C THR A 47 5.41 -4.60 2.41
N PHE A 48 6.54 -4.52 3.11
CA PHE A 48 6.56 -4.01 4.50
C PHE A 48 6.26 -2.50 4.56
N LEU A 49 6.78 -1.72 3.61
CA LEU A 49 6.42 -0.30 3.49
C LEU A 49 4.93 -0.10 3.27
N ASN A 50 4.30 -0.96 2.47
CA ASN A 50 2.85 -0.94 2.25
C ASN A 50 2.09 -1.26 3.54
N LEU A 51 2.47 -2.29 4.31
CA LEU A 51 1.80 -2.59 5.59
C LEU A 51 1.87 -1.42 6.57
N PHE A 52 3.00 -0.73 6.63
CA PHE A 52 3.16 0.47 7.45
C PHE A 52 2.29 1.63 6.94
N LEU A 53 2.26 1.85 5.63
CA LEU A 53 1.38 2.82 4.99
C LEU A 53 -0.10 2.53 5.28
N GLN A 54 -0.53 1.27 5.23
CA GLN A 54 -1.89 0.88 5.59
C GLN A 54 -2.21 1.19 7.05
N ALA A 55 -1.29 0.89 7.99
CA ALA A 55 -1.46 1.25 9.39
C ALA A 55 -1.63 2.77 9.58
N ILE A 56 -0.81 3.58 8.92
CA ILE A 56 -0.95 5.05 8.94
C ILE A 56 -2.32 5.46 8.39
N PHE A 57 -2.70 4.93 7.22
CA PHE A 57 -3.95 5.27 6.57
C PHE A 57 -5.17 4.96 7.46
N TYR A 58 -5.28 3.73 7.98
CA TYR A 58 -6.39 3.35 8.85
C TYR A 58 -6.34 4.07 10.21
N GLY A 59 -5.16 4.50 10.67
CA GLY A 59 -4.99 5.38 11.82
C GLY A 59 -5.62 6.76 11.58
N VAL A 60 -5.33 7.38 10.44
CA VAL A 60 -5.95 8.65 10.03
C VAL A 60 -7.46 8.51 9.83
N ALA A 61 -7.92 7.40 9.23
CA ALA A 61 -9.34 7.12 9.05
C ALA A 61 -10.08 6.95 10.39
N CYS A 62 -9.50 6.22 11.35
CA CYS A 62 -10.03 6.09 12.71
C CYS A 62 -10.08 7.43 13.43
N LEU A 63 -9.00 8.21 13.37
CA LEU A 63 -8.92 9.52 14.00
C LEU A 63 -10.04 10.43 13.49
N GLU A 64 -10.24 10.49 12.19
CA GLU A 64 -11.31 11.28 11.60
C GLU A 64 -12.71 10.82 12.06
N ASP A 65 -12.94 9.51 12.16
CA ASP A 65 -14.22 8.96 12.61
C ASP A 65 -14.53 9.30 14.07
N VAL A 66 -13.52 9.26 14.94
CA VAL A 66 -13.62 9.68 16.33
C VAL A 66 -13.90 11.18 16.41
N LEU A 67 -13.12 12.01 15.72
CA LEU A 67 -13.28 13.47 15.72
C LEU A 67 -14.67 13.91 15.24
N LYS A 68 -15.21 13.28 14.18
CA LYS A 68 -16.58 13.57 13.69
C LYS A 68 -17.66 13.27 14.72
N ARG A 69 -17.41 12.33 15.63
CA ARG A 69 -18.36 11.89 16.66
C ARG A 69 -18.23 12.73 17.93
N THR A 70 -17.01 13.08 18.35
CA THR A 70 -16.76 13.81 19.61
C THR A 70 -16.93 15.32 19.45
N GLU A 71 -16.44 15.91 18.36
CA GLU A 71 -16.37 17.36 18.23
C GLU A 71 -17.57 18.01 17.52
N GLY A 72 -18.56 17.22 17.12
CA GLY A 72 -19.81 17.70 16.52
C GLY A 72 -19.59 18.57 15.28
N LYS A 73 -19.44 17.97 14.09
CA LYS A 73 -19.31 18.66 12.78
C LYS A 73 -18.30 19.83 12.72
N LYS A 74 -17.38 19.99 13.68
CA LYS A 74 -16.26 20.94 13.55
C LYS A 74 -15.46 20.64 12.28
N ASP A 75 -14.85 21.68 11.74
CA ASP A 75 -14.29 21.69 10.41
C ASP A 75 -12.97 20.91 10.31
N ILE A 76 -13.04 19.58 10.30
CA ILE A 76 -11.88 18.68 10.18
C ILE A 76 -11.42 18.51 8.71
N LYS A 77 -11.52 19.58 7.91
CA LYS A 77 -11.15 19.60 6.49
C LYS A 77 -9.72 19.10 6.25
N PHE A 78 -8.79 19.47 7.12
CA PHE A 78 -7.39 19.06 6.98
C PHE A 78 -7.22 17.54 7.08
N VAL A 79 -7.76 16.91 8.13
CA VAL A 79 -7.68 15.46 8.33
C VAL A 79 -8.41 14.71 7.20
N THR A 80 -9.56 15.24 6.76
CA THR A 80 -10.32 14.69 5.63
C THR A 80 -9.51 14.74 4.33
N ALA A 81 -8.89 15.89 4.03
CA ALA A 81 -8.09 16.08 2.83
C ALA A 81 -6.81 15.24 2.86
N PHE A 82 -6.15 15.12 4.02
CA PHE A 82 -4.98 14.28 4.19
C PHE A 82 -5.32 12.80 4.02
N ARG A 83 -6.42 12.32 4.63
CA ARG A 83 -6.93 10.95 4.41
C ARG A 83 -7.15 10.67 2.93
N ASP A 84 -7.85 11.58 2.25
CA ASP A 84 -8.18 11.41 0.83
C ASP A 84 -6.93 11.40 -0.04
N LEU A 85 -5.99 12.32 0.20
CA LEU A 85 -4.71 12.32 -0.49
C LEU A 85 -3.99 10.99 -0.27
N LEU A 86 -3.79 10.58 0.99
CA LEU A 86 -3.07 9.38 1.36
C LEU A 86 -3.68 8.12 0.74
N PHE A 87 -5.01 7.98 0.77
CA PHE A 87 -5.69 6.83 0.20
C PHE A 87 -5.56 6.78 -1.32
N THR A 88 -5.91 7.89 -1.97
CA THR A 88 -6.08 7.93 -3.43
C THR A 88 -4.76 7.87 -4.17
N THR A 89 -3.70 8.47 -3.63
CA THR A 89 -2.39 8.50 -4.30
C THR A 89 -1.46 7.38 -3.85
N LEU A 90 -1.57 6.89 -2.61
CA LEU A 90 -0.61 5.92 -2.06
C LEU A 90 -1.27 4.60 -1.62
N ALA A 91 -2.16 4.63 -0.62
CA ALA A 91 -2.60 3.40 0.04
C ALA A 91 -3.34 2.43 -0.91
N PHE A 92 -4.29 2.94 -1.72
CA PHE A 92 -4.96 2.09 -2.70
C PHE A 92 -4.02 1.67 -3.83
N PRO A 93 -3.33 2.59 -4.56
CA PRO A 93 -2.46 2.20 -5.66
C PRO A 93 -1.35 1.23 -5.29
N ILE A 94 -0.67 1.45 -4.16
CA ILE A 94 0.42 0.58 -3.71
C ILE A 94 -0.13 -0.78 -3.27
N SER A 95 -1.27 -0.84 -2.58
CA SER A 95 -1.86 -2.13 -2.18
C SER A 95 -2.22 -3.01 -3.38
N ALA A 96 -2.87 -2.43 -4.39
CA ALA A 96 -3.22 -3.15 -5.61
C ALA A 96 -1.99 -3.50 -6.44
N PHE A 97 -0.98 -2.63 -6.49
CA PHE A 97 0.28 -2.92 -7.17
C PHE A 97 1.02 -4.09 -6.52
N VAL A 98 1.17 -4.08 -5.19
CA VAL A 98 1.82 -5.16 -4.44
C VAL A 98 1.07 -6.47 -4.65
N PHE A 99 -0.27 -6.47 -4.54
CA PHE A 99 -1.08 -7.65 -4.81
C PHE A 99 -0.84 -8.20 -6.22
N LEU A 100 -0.99 -7.37 -7.25
CA LEU A 100 -0.90 -7.82 -8.64
C LEU A 100 0.51 -8.28 -8.99
N SER A 101 1.52 -7.45 -8.73
CA SER A 101 2.91 -7.77 -9.05
C SER A 101 3.39 -9.03 -8.31
N PHE A 102 3.08 -9.15 -7.01
CA PHE A 102 3.45 -10.33 -6.23
C PHE A 102 2.82 -11.59 -6.81
N TRP A 103 1.49 -11.65 -6.96
CA TRP A 103 0.82 -12.88 -7.38
C TRP A 103 1.12 -13.25 -8.83
N ILE A 104 1.26 -12.27 -9.73
CA ILE A 104 1.68 -12.55 -11.12
C ILE A 104 3.05 -13.22 -11.13
N ILE A 105 4.03 -12.65 -10.43
CA ILE A 105 5.39 -13.20 -10.44
C ILE A 105 5.44 -14.51 -9.64
N PHE A 106 4.75 -14.59 -8.50
CA PHE A 106 4.70 -15.79 -7.66
C PHE A 106 4.11 -17.00 -8.40
N LEU A 107 3.04 -16.79 -9.17
CA LEU A 107 2.41 -17.85 -9.97
C LEU A 107 3.25 -18.24 -11.19
N TYR A 108 4.02 -17.31 -11.75
CA TYR A 108 4.95 -17.59 -12.85
C TYR A 108 6.17 -18.38 -12.37
N ASP A 109 6.89 -17.85 -11.38
CA ASP A 109 7.99 -18.50 -10.68
C ASP A 109 8.20 -17.85 -9.31
N ARG A 110 7.80 -18.57 -8.25
CA ARG A 110 7.90 -18.08 -6.88
C ARG A 110 9.33 -17.73 -6.45
N GLU A 111 10.36 -18.35 -7.00
CA GLU A 111 11.75 -18.09 -6.60
C GLU A 111 12.20 -16.66 -6.95
N LEU A 112 11.46 -15.98 -7.83
CA LEU A 112 11.74 -14.61 -8.24
C LEU A 112 11.32 -13.54 -7.21
N VAL A 113 10.39 -13.86 -6.30
CA VAL A 113 9.82 -12.92 -5.31
C VAL A 113 9.65 -13.49 -3.90
N TYR A 114 9.43 -14.80 -3.78
CA TYR A 114 9.20 -15.50 -2.51
C TYR A 114 9.80 -16.93 -2.55
N PRO A 115 11.14 -17.06 -2.53
CA PRO A 115 11.85 -18.34 -2.49
C PRO A 115 11.33 -19.30 -1.42
N LYS A 116 11.42 -20.61 -1.69
CA LYS A 116 10.99 -21.65 -0.72
C LYS A 116 11.64 -21.52 0.66
N ALA A 117 12.89 -21.07 0.74
CA ALA A 117 13.58 -20.82 2.01
C ALA A 117 12.86 -19.81 2.92
N ILE A 118 11.97 -18.98 2.37
CA ILE A 118 11.17 -18.03 3.14
C ILE A 118 9.98 -18.73 3.83
N ASP A 119 9.50 -19.89 3.37
CA ASP A 119 8.34 -20.58 3.97
C ASP A 119 8.60 -20.98 5.43
N ASP A 120 9.84 -21.37 5.75
CA ASP A 120 10.27 -21.71 7.12
C ASP A 120 10.24 -20.49 8.06
N ILE A 121 10.32 -19.30 7.48
CA ILE A 121 10.44 -18.03 8.19
C ILE A 121 9.09 -17.32 8.29
N PHE A 122 8.34 -17.29 7.20
CA PHE A 122 7.06 -16.63 7.07
C PHE A 122 5.99 -17.65 6.67
N PRO A 123 5.09 -18.03 7.61
CA PRO A 123 4.08 -19.05 7.35
C PRO A 123 3.10 -18.57 6.28
N GLY A 124 2.42 -19.51 5.62
CA GLY A 124 1.51 -19.21 4.51
C GLY A 124 0.40 -18.20 4.85
N TRP A 125 -0.12 -18.21 6.09
CA TRP A 125 -1.11 -17.21 6.51
C TRP A 125 -0.56 -15.79 6.46
N LEU A 126 0.72 -15.60 6.81
CA LEU A 126 1.37 -14.29 6.79
C LEU A 126 1.63 -13.85 5.36
N ASN A 127 2.00 -14.77 4.47
CA ASN A 127 2.10 -14.47 3.05
C ASN A 127 0.77 -13.90 2.50
N HIS A 128 -0.36 -14.56 2.80
CA HIS A 128 -1.68 -14.07 2.41
C HIS A 128 -2.07 -12.76 3.13
N ALA A 129 -1.70 -12.59 4.39
CA ALA A 129 -1.92 -11.34 5.11
C ALA A 129 -1.22 -10.15 4.45
N MET A 130 0.02 -10.37 3.97
CA MET A 130 0.86 -9.34 3.38
C MET A 130 0.56 -9.06 1.90
N HIS A 131 0.16 -10.08 1.14
CA HIS A 131 0.03 -9.98 -0.32
C HIS A 131 -1.38 -10.21 -0.86
N THR A 132 -2.30 -10.81 -0.09
CA THR A 132 -3.70 -11.02 -0.50
C THR A 132 -4.63 -10.03 0.20
N ALA A 133 -4.66 -10.04 1.53
CA ALA A 133 -5.65 -9.32 2.34
C ALA A 133 -5.63 -7.79 2.15
N ILE A 134 -4.47 -7.24 1.76
CA ILE A 134 -4.28 -5.81 1.51
C ILE A 134 -5.24 -5.24 0.46
N LEU A 135 -5.56 -6.00 -0.60
CA LEU A 135 -6.41 -5.52 -1.70
C LEU A 135 -7.89 -5.52 -1.32
N PRO A 136 -8.48 -6.62 -0.78
CA PRO A 136 -9.85 -6.61 -0.29
C PRO A 136 -10.14 -5.49 0.72
N PHE A 137 -9.25 -5.21 1.67
CA PHE A 137 -9.44 -4.11 2.60
C PHE A 137 -9.48 -2.75 1.88
N SER A 138 -8.57 -2.49 0.95
CA SER A 138 -8.61 -1.25 0.16
C SER A 138 -9.86 -1.15 -0.73
N LEU A 139 -10.38 -2.27 -1.25
CA LEU A 139 -11.61 -2.27 -2.04
C LEU A 139 -12.86 -2.02 -1.18
N VAL A 140 -12.92 -2.61 0.02
CA VAL A 140 -13.99 -2.34 0.99
C VAL A 140 -13.98 -0.86 1.36
N GLU A 141 -12.82 -0.25 1.54
CA GLU A 141 -12.70 1.19 1.82
C GLU A 141 -13.33 2.06 0.72
N ILE A 142 -13.07 1.76 -0.56
CA ILE A 142 -13.73 2.45 -1.70
C ILE A 142 -15.26 2.34 -1.60
N ILE A 143 -15.77 1.20 -1.16
CA ILE A 143 -17.22 0.94 -1.05
C ILE A 143 -17.84 1.63 0.15
N LEU A 144 -17.10 1.79 1.25
CA LEU A 144 -17.61 2.34 2.51
C LEU A 144 -17.68 3.86 2.51
N ARG A 145 -16.80 4.55 1.78
CA ARG A 145 -16.79 6.01 1.76
C ARG A 145 -16.32 6.64 0.44
N PRO A 146 -16.82 7.85 0.12
CA PRO A 146 -16.30 8.62 -1.00
C PRO A 146 -14.94 9.24 -0.65
N HIS A 147 -14.00 9.16 -1.60
CA HIS A 147 -12.72 9.84 -1.54
C HIS A 147 -12.63 10.97 -2.56
N CYS A 148 -12.14 12.13 -2.14
CA CYS A 148 -11.88 13.25 -3.04
C CYS A 148 -10.49 13.09 -3.67
N TYR A 149 -10.44 12.63 -4.93
CA TYR A 149 -9.20 12.58 -5.69
C TYR A 149 -8.63 14.01 -5.89
N PRO A 150 -7.31 14.20 -5.73
CA PRO A 150 -6.68 15.47 -6.08
C PRO A 150 -6.76 15.71 -7.59
N LEU A 151 -6.36 16.90 -8.03
CA LEU A 151 -6.16 17.14 -9.46
C LEU A 151 -5.23 16.04 -10.03
N LYS A 152 -5.62 15.41 -11.14
CA LYS A 152 -4.92 14.25 -11.72
C LYS A 152 -3.41 14.45 -11.83
N THR A 153 -2.99 15.63 -12.29
CA THR A 153 -1.57 16.00 -12.38
C THR A 153 -0.89 15.95 -11.02
N LYS A 154 -1.45 16.60 -10.00
CA LYS A 154 -0.90 16.58 -8.63
C LYS A 154 -0.84 15.18 -8.03
N GLY A 155 -1.91 14.39 -8.21
CA GLY A 155 -1.95 13.01 -7.72
C GLY A 155 -0.90 12.12 -8.38
N LEU A 156 -0.78 12.19 -9.70
CA LEU A 156 0.22 11.45 -10.47
C LEU A 156 1.65 11.94 -10.22
N THR A 157 1.87 13.25 -10.04
CA THR A 157 3.19 13.78 -9.66
C THR A 157 3.63 13.26 -8.30
N LEU A 158 2.74 13.24 -7.31
CA LEU A 158 3.06 12.66 -5.99
C LEU A 158 3.35 11.16 -6.10
N PHE A 159 2.54 10.41 -6.83
CA PHE A 159 2.76 8.98 -7.05
C PHE A 159 4.09 8.72 -7.78
N ALA A 160 4.42 9.52 -8.79
CA ALA A 160 5.69 9.44 -9.51
C ALA A 160 6.88 9.74 -8.60
N ALA A 161 6.79 10.78 -7.76
CA ALA A 161 7.84 11.11 -6.81
C ALA A 161 8.11 9.97 -5.81
N VAL A 162 7.05 9.34 -5.27
CA VAL A 162 7.19 8.18 -4.38
C VAL A 162 7.75 6.96 -5.11
N SER A 163 7.30 6.71 -6.34
CA SER A 163 7.78 5.60 -7.17
C SER A 163 9.27 5.76 -7.48
N LEU A 164 9.70 6.94 -7.90
CA LEU A 164 11.09 7.27 -8.15
C LEU A 164 11.94 7.14 -6.88
N ALA A 165 11.46 7.66 -5.75
CA ALA A 165 12.17 7.53 -4.47
C ALA A 165 12.41 6.06 -4.09
N TYR A 166 11.40 5.20 -4.28
CA TYR A 166 11.55 3.77 -4.01
C TYR A 166 12.50 3.08 -4.99
N ILE A 167 12.40 3.38 -6.29
CA ILE A 167 13.31 2.83 -7.31
C ILE A 167 14.76 3.26 -7.03
N SER A 168 14.99 4.55 -6.76
CA SER A 168 16.31 5.07 -6.37
C SER A 168 16.86 4.36 -5.15
N ARG A 169 16.02 4.09 -4.14
CA ARG A 169 16.42 3.33 -2.95
C ARG A 169 16.82 1.90 -3.28
N VAL A 170 16.07 1.21 -4.13
CA VAL A 170 16.39 -0.16 -4.58
C VAL A 170 17.75 -0.19 -5.29
N LEU A 171 17.97 0.75 -6.23
CA LEU A 171 19.22 0.85 -6.98
C LEU A 171 20.40 1.19 -6.07
N TRP A 172 20.21 2.09 -5.13
CA TRP A 172 21.23 2.46 -4.14
C TRP A 172 21.61 1.27 -3.24
N ILE A 173 20.64 0.48 -2.76
CA ILE A 173 20.94 -0.74 -1.99
C ILE A 173 21.82 -1.70 -2.79
N TYR A 174 21.51 -1.89 -4.09
CA TYR A 174 22.33 -2.74 -4.94
C TYR A 174 23.73 -2.17 -5.15
N SER A 175 23.88 -0.85 -5.38
CA SER A 175 25.20 -0.24 -5.56
C SER A 175 26.09 -0.36 -4.33
N GLU A 176 25.52 -0.27 -3.11
CA GLU A 176 26.27 -0.39 -1.86
C GLU A 176 26.58 -1.83 -1.47
N THR A 177 25.66 -2.76 -1.71
CA THR A 177 25.75 -4.13 -1.16
C THR A 177 26.10 -5.19 -2.20
N GLY A 178 25.96 -4.90 -3.49
CA GLY A 178 26.02 -5.89 -4.57
C GLY A 178 24.87 -6.89 -4.58
N THR A 179 23.86 -6.73 -3.70
CA THR A 179 22.72 -7.65 -3.58
C THR A 179 21.41 -6.97 -3.95
N TRP A 180 20.60 -7.65 -4.76
CA TRP A 180 19.30 -7.14 -5.17
C TRP A 180 18.25 -7.30 -4.07
N VAL A 181 17.36 -6.32 -3.95
CA VAL A 181 16.21 -6.39 -3.02
C VAL A 181 15.29 -7.57 -3.36
N TYR A 182 15.05 -7.79 -4.66
CA TYR A 182 14.22 -8.90 -5.16
C TYR A 182 15.04 -9.80 -6.09
N PRO A 183 14.93 -11.14 -5.97
CA PRO A 183 15.66 -12.07 -6.84
C PRO A 183 15.41 -11.86 -8.34
N VAL A 184 14.20 -11.42 -8.73
CA VAL A 184 13.84 -11.12 -10.13
C VAL A 184 14.83 -10.13 -10.78
N PHE A 185 15.34 -9.15 -10.04
CA PHE A 185 16.26 -8.15 -10.59
C PHE A 185 17.62 -8.74 -10.97
N ALA A 186 18.07 -9.78 -10.27
CA ALA A 186 19.30 -10.48 -10.60
C ALA A 186 19.23 -11.24 -11.94
N LYS A 187 18.02 -11.49 -12.47
CA LYS A 187 17.79 -12.20 -13.72
C LYS A 187 17.65 -11.27 -14.93
N LEU A 188 17.61 -9.96 -14.71
CA LEU A 188 17.36 -8.97 -15.75
C LEU A 188 18.65 -8.27 -16.17
N SER A 189 18.79 -8.03 -17.48
CA SER A 189 19.80 -7.12 -18.01
C SER A 189 19.48 -5.67 -17.62
N PRO A 190 20.42 -4.70 -17.79
CA PRO A 190 20.12 -3.29 -17.53
C PRO A 190 18.90 -2.77 -18.31
N VAL A 191 18.74 -3.20 -19.56
CA VAL A 191 17.57 -2.88 -20.39
C VAL A 191 16.31 -3.55 -19.83
N GLY A 192 16.42 -4.80 -19.37
CA GLY A 192 15.33 -5.52 -18.71
C GLY A 192 14.88 -4.85 -17.41
N LEU A 193 15.81 -4.33 -16.61
CA LEU A 193 15.50 -3.56 -15.39
C LEU A 193 14.79 -2.26 -15.71
N ALA A 194 15.28 -1.50 -16.71
CA ALA A 194 14.63 -0.28 -17.16
C ALA A 194 13.19 -0.55 -17.64
N ALA A 195 13.00 -1.61 -18.44
CA ALA A 195 11.68 -2.04 -18.88
C ALA A 195 10.79 -2.46 -17.71
N PHE A 196 11.31 -3.21 -16.74
CA PHE A 196 10.58 -3.63 -15.55
C PHE A 196 10.07 -2.43 -14.74
N PHE A 197 10.92 -1.45 -14.46
CA PHE A 197 10.53 -0.25 -13.72
C PHE A 197 9.53 0.62 -14.50
N LEU A 198 9.71 0.77 -15.81
CA LEU A 198 8.77 1.49 -16.66
C LEU A 198 7.39 0.82 -16.68
N LEU A 199 7.33 -0.49 -16.91
CA LEU A 199 6.07 -1.24 -16.91
C LEU A 199 5.40 -1.22 -15.54
N SER A 200 6.18 -1.31 -14.45
CA SER A 200 5.69 -1.18 -13.09
C SER A 200 5.06 0.19 -12.84
N TYR A 201 5.69 1.26 -13.32
CA TYR A 201 5.15 2.62 -13.22
C TYR A 201 3.85 2.77 -14.02
N ILE A 202 3.81 2.27 -15.26
CA ILE A 202 2.59 2.28 -16.10
C ILE A 202 1.45 1.51 -15.43
N LEU A 203 1.74 0.35 -14.85
CA LEU A 203 0.77 -0.42 -14.06
C LEU A 203 0.26 0.40 -12.87
N GLY A 204 1.15 1.04 -12.11
CA GLY A 204 0.79 1.90 -10.99
C GLY A 204 -0.11 3.07 -11.38
N VAL A 205 0.19 3.76 -12.49
CA VAL A 205 -0.67 4.81 -13.06
C VAL A 205 -2.03 4.24 -13.47
N SER A 206 -2.05 3.07 -14.10
CA SER A 206 -3.30 2.41 -14.52
C SER A 206 -4.19 2.07 -13.33
N ILE A 207 -3.60 1.59 -12.24
CA ILE A 207 -4.28 1.31 -10.97
C ILE A 207 -4.82 2.61 -10.35
N TYR A 208 -4.04 3.69 -10.31
CA TYR A 208 -4.50 4.98 -9.82
C TYR A 208 -5.76 5.46 -10.56
N LEU A 209 -5.73 5.40 -11.89
CA LEU A 209 -6.86 5.78 -12.74
C LEU A 209 -8.07 4.86 -12.54
N LEU A 210 -7.83 3.55 -12.37
CA LEU A 210 -8.88 2.60 -12.02
C LEU A 210 -9.54 2.95 -10.68
N GLY A 211 -8.75 3.30 -9.67
CA GLY A 211 -9.27 3.74 -8.37
C GLY A 211 -10.17 4.97 -8.51
N GLU A 212 -9.75 5.97 -9.29
CA GLU A 212 -10.55 7.16 -9.57
C GLU A 212 -11.89 6.78 -10.22
N LYS A 213 -11.86 5.87 -11.21
CA LYS A 213 -13.04 5.38 -11.90
C LYS A 213 -13.98 4.60 -10.97
N LEU A 214 -13.45 3.73 -10.10
CA LEU A 214 -14.23 2.97 -9.12
C LEU A 214 -14.90 3.89 -8.12
N ASN A 215 -14.18 4.89 -7.61
CA ASN A 215 -14.73 5.88 -6.69
C ASN A 215 -15.82 6.73 -7.35
N HIS A 216 -15.64 7.15 -8.61
CA HIS A 216 -16.68 7.86 -9.36
C HIS A 216 -17.88 6.96 -9.66
N TRP A 217 -17.68 5.69 -10.02
CA TRP A 217 -18.76 4.74 -10.26
C TRP A 217 -19.64 4.56 -9.02
N LYS A 218 -19.03 4.45 -7.83
CA LYS A 218 -19.77 4.27 -6.59
C LYS A 218 -20.41 5.55 -6.05
N TRP A 219 -19.75 6.70 -6.20
CA TRP A 219 -20.09 7.94 -5.48
C TRP A 219 -20.32 9.17 -6.36
N GLY A 220 -20.30 9.02 -7.68
CA GLY A 220 -20.37 10.12 -8.66
C GLY A 220 -21.54 11.07 -8.43
N ASP A 221 -22.75 10.53 -8.28
CA ASP A 221 -23.97 11.32 -8.10
C ASP A 221 -23.93 12.16 -6.82
N MET A 222 -23.43 11.58 -5.71
CA MET A 222 -23.27 12.28 -4.44
C MET A 222 -22.23 13.40 -4.53
N MET A 223 -21.13 13.17 -5.24
CA MET A 223 -20.07 14.18 -5.42
C MET A 223 -20.55 15.33 -6.31
N GLN A 224 -21.33 15.05 -7.35
CA GLN A 224 -21.94 16.07 -8.20
C GLN A 224 -22.96 16.92 -7.43
N GLN A 225 -23.81 16.31 -6.60
CA GLN A 225 -24.75 17.05 -5.75
C GLN A 225 -24.04 17.95 -4.73
N ARG A 226 -22.91 17.51 -4.16
CA ARG A 226 -22.09 18.34 -3.27
C ARG A 226 -21.44 19.53 -3.97
N LYS A 227 -21.03 19.37 -5.24
CA LYS A 227 -20.50 20.48 -6.05
C LYS A 227 -21.56 21.52 -6.38
N LYS A 228 -22.81 21.11 -6.65
CA LYS A 228 -23.93 22.03 -6.94
C LYS A 228 -24.42 22.84 -5.72
N ARG A 229 -24.10 22.39 -4.50
CA ARG A 229 -24.48 23.05 -3.23
C ARG A 229 -23.39 23.95 -2.64
N LYS A 230 -22.22 23.99 -3.27
CA LYS A 230 -21.13 24.93 -2.96
C LYS A 230 -21.18 26.07 -3.96
#